data_AF-A0A6I8QDL7-F1
#
_entry.id   AF-A0A6I8QDL7-F1
#
_cell.length_a   1.000
_cell.length_b   1.000
_cell.length_c   1.000
_cell.angle_alpha   90.00
_cell.angle_beta   90.00
_cell.angle_gamma   90.00
#
_symmetry.space_group_name_H-M   'P 1'
#
loop_
_entity.id
_entity.type
_entity.pdbx_description
1 polymer ?
#
loop_
_entity_poly.entity_id
_entity_poly.type
_entity_poly.pdbx_seq_one_letter_code
_entity_poly.pdbx_strand_id
1 'polypeptide(L)'
;MKQKLLPYYCSTLLSPLQLSKLLAVSNQLESVASGAEFDYAFYEEFIARYHVVLTRRAIKWSKLLQQSAAVEKNMKVKRYIRKGIPNEHRSHVWMVVSGAQAQMDMNTGYFRRMFTEGEKNPKLLDLVITDLNRTFPDNVLFQKNANPSLQKDLYNVLVAYGQHNKTVGYCQPLIFIYPYPELLFGTEGTYFFLCLLLVWAPFLSIFLTDYYSPAMTGLKTDQEVLGDLVKKKIPSVAQLIETHGVMWTLLVSRWFICLFIDILPVETVLRIWDCLFFEGSKVIFRVALTLIKQSQASIMEARNFPDICDKFKEITKGEFVTDCHYFMQKIFAEPGSLSKTTIDKLREKQRLKLISEEK
;
A
#
# COMPACT_ATOMS: atom_id res chain seq x y z
N MET A 1 7.64 14.85 -35.51
CA MET A 1 8.74 13.94 -35.09
C MET A 1 8.51 13.39 -33.67
N LYS A 2 7.25 13.09 -33.31
CA LYS A 2 6.73 12.82 -31.95
C LYS A 2 6.14 11.40 -31.78
N GLN A 3 6.47 10.43 -32.65
CA GLN A 3 5.74 9.15 -32.69
C GLN A 3 6.57 7.92 -33.07
N LYS A 4 7.91 7.96 -32.92
CA LYS A 4 8.78 6.85 -33.39
C LYS A 4 9.78 6.29 -32.38
N LEU A 5 9.74 6.66 -31.10
CA LEU A 5 10.68 6.12 -30.10
C LEU A 5 10.06 5.28 -28.96
N LEU A 6 8.73 5.19 -28.86
CA LEU A 6 8.06 4.27 -27.93
C LEU A 6 7.93 2.80 -28.41
N PRO A 7 7.81 2.45 -29.70
CA PRO A 7 7.47 1.07 -30.07
C PRO A 7 8.63 0.07 -30.10
N TYR A 8 9.90 0.51 -30.13
CA TYR A 8 10.99 -0.39 -30.55
C TYR A 8 11.64 -1.21 -29.42
N TYR A 9 11.34 -0.92 -28.15
CA TYR A 9 11.92 -1.67 -27.02
C TYR A 9 10.91 -2.05 -25.91
N CYS A 10 9.66 -1.61 -26.00
CA CYS A 10 8.56 -2.09 -25.13
C CYS A 10 7.98 -3.45 -25.56
N SER A 11 8.26 -3.91 -26.78
CA SER A 11 7.68 -5.14 -27.34
C SER A 11 8.19 -6.44 -26.75
N THR A 12 9.17 -6.40 -25.83
CA THR A 12 9.77 -7.61 -25.24
C THR A 12 9.44 -7.86 -23.77
N LEU A 13 8.73 -6.96 -23.08
CA LEU A 13 8.46 -7.14 -21.63
C LEU A 13 7.02 -6.87 -21.19
N LEU A 14 6.20 -6.15 -21.96
CA LEU A 14 4.79 -5.95 -21.65
C LEU A 14 3.96 -6.02 -22.93
N SER A 15 2.88 -6.78 -22.90
CA SER A 15 1.91 -6.81 -24.01
C SER A 15 1.29 -5.42 -24.21
N PRO A 16 0.87 -5.05 -25.44
CA PRO A 16 0.14 -3.81 -25.71
C PRO A 16 -1.08 -3.62 -24.79
N LEU A 17 -1.70 -4.72 -24.37
CA LEU A 17 -2.81 -4.77 -23.43
C LEU A 17 -2.41 -4.44 -21.98
N GLN A 18 -1.21 -4.85 -21.55
CA GLN A 18 -0.68 -4.48 -20.23
C GLN A 18 -0.26 -3.01 -20.18
N LEU A 19 0.28 -2.49 -21.28
CA LEU A 19 0.63 -1.07 -21.41
C LEU A 19 -0.62 -0.19 -21.39
N SER A 20 -1.68 -0.58 -22.12
CA SER A 20 -2.96 0.13 -22.10
C SER A 20 -3.66 0.03 -20.75
N LYS A 21 -3.55 -1.10 -20.05
CA LYS A 21 -4.07 -1.27 -18.68
C LYS A 21 -3.31 -0.40 -17.69
N LEU A 22 -1.98 -0.40 -17.70
CA LEU A 22 -1.14 0.47 -16.86
C LEU A 22 -1.41 1.96 -17.07
N LEU A 23 -1.55 2.39 -18.33
CA LEU A 23 -1.93 3.76 -18.65
C LEU A 23 -3.37 4.08 -18.20
N ALA A 24 -4.30 3.13 -18.29
CA ALA A 24 -5.65 3.29 -17.75
C ALA A 24 -5.67 3.32 -16.21
N VAL A 25 -4.79 2.58 -15.53
CA VAL A 25 -4.61 2.66 -14.06
C VAL A 25 -4.04 4.03 -13.67
N SER A 26 -2.98 4.46 -14.36
CA SER A 26 -2.31 5.75 -14.10
C SER A 26 -3.30 6.88 -14.29
N ASN A 27 -3.93 6.96 -15.46
CA ASN A 27 -4.84 8.03 -15.82
C ASN A 27 -6.13 8.07 -14.97
N GLN A 28 -6.58 6.95 -14.38
CA GLN A 28 -7.79 6.90 -13.55
C GLN A 28 -7.54 7.11 -12.05
N LEU A 29 -6.30 6.94 -11.58
CA LEU A 29 -5.92 7.30 -10.20
C LEU A 29 -5.44 8.75 -10.11
N GLU A 30 -4.98 9.30 -11.22
CA GLU A 30 -4.73 10.73 -11.40
C GLU A 30 -6.00 11.56 -11.13
N SER A 31 -7.21 11.02 -11.39
CA SER A 31 -8.48 11.74 -11.14
C SER A 31 -8.98 11.69 -9.69
N VAL A 32 -8.54 10.72 -8.88
CA VAL A 32 -8.96 10.62 -7.46
C VAL A 32 -8.14 11.58 -6.57
N ALA A 33 -6.97 12.03 -7.04
CA ALA A 33 -6.08 12.94 -6.31
C ALA A 33 -6.18 14.43 -6.73
N SER A 34 -6.89 14.76 -7.81
CA SER A 34 -6.76 16.09 -8.44
C SER A 34 -7.82 17.10 -7.96
N GLY A 35 -7.50 17.79 -6.86
CA GLY A 35 -7.81 19.22 -6.71
C GLY A 35 -6.64 20.12 -7.14
N ALA A 36 -5.49 19.54 -7.48
CA ALA A 36 -4.29 20.23 -7.94
C ALA A 36 -3.95 19.78 -9.37
N GLU A 37 -3.44 20.72 -10.17
CA GLU A 37 -2.99 20.50 -11.55
C GLU A 37 -1.84 19.48 -11.56
N PHE A 38 -2.04 18.33 -12.21
CA PHE A 38 -1.02 17.28 -12.31
C PHE A 38 0.08 17.71 -13.28
N ASP A 39 1.34 17.71 -12.83
CA ASP A 39 2.48 18.08 -13.67
C ASP A 39 2.88 16.92 -14.59
N TYR A 40 2.24 16.87 -15.76
CA TYR A 40 2.55 15.90 -16.81
C TYR A 40 3.99 16.03 -17.33
N ALA A 41 4.56 17.24 -17.36
CA ALA A 41 5.90 17.46 -17.90
C ALA A 41 6.97 16.85 -16.97
N PHE A 42 6.86 17.11 -15.67
CA PHE A 42 7.69 16.46 -14.67
C PHE A 42 7.54 14.93 -14.73
N TYR A 43 6.29 14.43 -14.81
CA TYR A 43 6.03 13.00 -14.85
C TYR A 43 6.69 12.32 -16.06
N GLU A 44 6.58 12.90 -17.25
CA GLU A 44 7.24 12.39 -18.46
C GLU A 44 8.76 12.32 -18.31
N GLU A 45 9.37 13.37 -17.76
CA GLU A 45 10.82 13.40 -17.51
C GLU A 45 11.24 12.35 -16.47
N PHE A 46 10.49 12.24 -15.38
CA PHE A 46 10.69 11.23 -14.35
C PHE A 46 10.62 9.82 -14.96
N ILE A 47 9.56 9.50 -15.71
CA ILE A 47 9.38 8.17 -16.31
C ILE A 47 10.51 7.85 -17.28
N ALA A 48 10.96 8.82 -18.10
CA ALA A 48 12.09 8.60 -19.01
C ALA A 48 13.37 8.19 -18.26
N ARG A 49 13.69 8.85 -17.14
CA ARG A 49 14.85 8.49 -16.28
C ARG A 49 14.60 7.17 -15.55
N TYR A 50 13.39 6.95 -15.06
CA TYR A 50 13.02 5.78 -14.26
C TYR A 50 12.99 4.50 -15.09
N HIS A 51 12.65 4.58 -16.37
CA HIS A 51 12.64 3.42 -17.28
C HIS A 51 13.99 2.72 -17.34
N VAL A 52 15.11 3.48 -17.34
CA VAL A 52 16.46 2.91 -17.29
C VAL A 52 16.68 2.10 -16.02
N VAL A 53 16.13 2.55 -14.89
CA VAL A 53 16.18 1.82 -13.62
C VAL A 53 15.37 0.53 -13.72
N LEU A 54 14.13 0.62 -14.23
CA LEU A 54 13.22 -0.52 -14.41
C LEU A 54 13.86 -1.61 -15.29
N THR A 55 14.40 -1.26 -16.46
CA THR A 55 15.09 -2.23 -17.34
C THR A 55 16.25 -2.93 -16.62
N ARG A 56 17.09 -2.16 -15.90
CA ARG A 56 18.19 -2.73 -15.10
C ARG A 56 17.68 -3.62 -13.96
N ARG A 57 16.50 -3.36 -13.40
CA ARG A 57 15.87 -4.20 -12.37
C ARG A 57 15.35 -5.50 -12.99
N ALA A 58 14.61 -5.42 -14.09
CA ALA A 58 14.07 -6.58 -14.81
C ALA A 58 15.16 -7.62 -15.07
N ILE A 59 16.25 -7.24 -15.76
CA ILE A 59 17.38 -8.13 -16.06
C ILE A 59 17.96 -8.79 -14.80
N LYS A 60 18.13 -8.02 -13.72
CA LYS A 60 18.71 -8.53 -12.47
C LYS A 60 17.77 -9.50 -11.76
N TRP A 61 16.47 -9.23 -11.77
CA TRP A 61 15.47 -10.10 -11.16
C TRP A 61 15.26 -11.38 -11.97
N SER A 62 15.17 -11.31 -13.30
CA SER A 62 15.08 -12.51 -14.13
C SER A 62 16.28 -13.42 -13.91
N LYS A 63 17.51 -12.88 -13.84
CA LYS A 63 18.70 -13.66 -13.51
C LYS A 63 18.65 -14.27 -12.10
N LEU A 64 18.10 -13.55 -11.12
CA LEU A 64 17.97 -14.07 -9.75
C LEU A 64 16.98 -15.24 -9.69
N LEU A 65 15.83 -15.10 -10.36
CA LEU A 65 14.76 -16.11 -10.35
C LEU A 65 15.10 -17.33 -11.21
N GLN A 66 15.92 -17.17 -12.26
CA GLN A 66 16.48 -18.31 -13.02
C GLN A 66 17.46 -19.15 -12.17
N GLN A 67 18.21 -18.50 -11.27
CA GLN A 67 19.19 -19.19 -10.42
C GLN A 67 18.56 -19.91 -9.24
N SER A 68 17.44 -19.40 -8.73
CA SER A 68 16.67 -20.02 -7.67
C SER A 68 15.20 -19.66 -7.85
N ALA A 69 14.38 -20.67 -8.12
CA ALA A 69 12.93 -20.52 -8.15
C ALA A 69 12.37 -20.12 -6.76
N ALA A 70 13.10 -20.44 -5.68
CA ALA A 70 12.76 -20.01 -4.33
C ALA A 70 13.41 -18.64 -4.02
N VAL A 71 12.60 -17.63 -3.73
CA VAL A 71 13.07 -16.33 -3.24
C VAL A 71 13.46 -16.43 -1.76
N GLU A 72 14.70 -16.82 -1.49
CA GLU A 72 15.20 -16.93 -0.12
C GLU A 72 15.41 -15.57 0.55
N LYS A 73 15.02 -15.45 1.82
CA LYS A 73 15.20 -14.22 2.60
C LYS A 73 16.67 -14.02 2.97
N ASN A 74 17.41 -13.30 2.14
CA ASN A 74 18.81 -12.95 2.37
C ASN A 74 19.11 -11.48 2.07
N MET A 75 20.35 -11.05 2.36
CA MET A 75 20.77 -9.65 2.17
C MET A 75 20.77 -9.21 0.70
N LYS A 76 20.98 -10.13 -0.25
CA LYS A 76 20.93 -9.84 -1.69
C LYS A 76 19.49 -9.53 -2.11
N VAL A 77 18.54 -10.38 -1.73
CA VAL A 77 17.09 -10.20 -1.98
C VAL A 77 16.59 -8.92 -1.32
N LYS A 78 16.94 -8.68 -0.05
CA LYS A 78 16.62 -7.42 0.63
C LYS A 78 17.03 -6.19 -0.16
N ARG A 79 18.28 -6.17 -0.65
CA ARG A 79 18.83 -5.08 -1.46
C ARG A 79 18.10 -4.96 -2.81
N TYR A 80 17.69 -6.06 -3.41
CA TYR A 80 16.96 -6.07 -4.67
C TYR A 80 15.56 -5.49 -4.49
N ILE A 81 14.84 -5.91 -3.45
CA ILE A 81 13.50 -5.42 -3.09
C ILE A 81 13.52 -3.92 -2.81
N ARG A 82 14.50 -3.44 -2.02
CA ARG A 82 14.69 -2.00 -1.78
C ARG A 82 14.93 -1.21 -3.07
N LYS A 83 15.60 -1.79 -4.06
CA LYS A 83 15.85 -1.17 -5.38
C LYS A 83 14.69 -1.33 -6.37
N GLY A 84 13.86 -2.34 -6.16
CA GLY A 84 12.55 -2.52 -6.74
C GLY A 84 12.31 -3.79 -7.49
N ILE A 85 11.09 -4.30 -7.32
CA ILE A 85 10.58 -5.51 -7.96
C ILE A 85 9.87 -5.07 -9.25
N PRO A 86 10.27 -5.61 -10.41
CA PRO A 86 9.56 -5.45 -11.67
C PRO A 86 8.12 -5.95 -11.56
N ASN A 87 7.19 -5.32 -12.27
CA ASN A 87 5.76 -5.59 -12.16
C ASN A 87 5.50 -7.08 -12.42
N GLU A 88 6.07 -7.65 -13.47
CA GLU A 88 5.94 -9.05 -13.87
C GLU A 88 6.38 -10.07 -12.80
N HIS A 89 7.13 -9.65 -11.79
CA HIS A 89 7.63 -10.51 -10.72
C HIS A 89 7.02 -10.21 -9.35
N ARG A 90 6.31 -9.09 -9.19
CA ARG A 90 5.75 -8.68 -7.89
C ARG A 90 4.85 -9.74 -7.29
N SER A 91 3.95 -10.30 -8.09
CA SER A 91 2.99 -11.31 -7.62
C SER A 91 3.71 -12.48 -6.94
N HIS A 92 4.57 -13.17 -7.68
CA HIS A 92 5.34 -14.30 -7.19
C HIS A 92 6.23 -13.91 -5.99
N VAL A 93 6.98 -12.81 -6.09
CA VAL A 93 7.91 -12.43 -5.02
C VAL A 93 7.16 -12.09 -3.74
N TRP A 94 6.07 -11.33 -3.80
CA TRP A 94 5.27 -10.96 -2.63
C TRP A 94 4.69 -12.19 -1.94
N MET A 95 4.22 -13.20 -2.69
CA MET A 95 3.73 -14.46 -2.11
C MET A 95 4.80 -15.19 -1.31
N VAL A 96 6.01 -15.27 -1.86
CA VAL A 96 7.11 -15.95 -1.18
C VAL A 96 7.59 -15.15 0.03
N VAL A 97 7.82 -13.83 -0.11
CA VAL A 97 8.42 -13.04 0.97
C VAL A 97 7.46 -12.77 2.12
N SER A 98 6.15 -12.70 1.85
CA SER A 98 5.13 -12.59 2.89
C SER A 98 4.88 -13.91 3.64
N GLY A 99 5.27 -15.05 3.04
CA GLY A 99 4.92 -16.39 3.52
C GLY A 99 3.55 -16.87 3.03
N ALA A 100 2.89 -16.11 2.15
CA ALA A 100 1.61 -16.48 1.57
C ALA A 100 1.65 -17.76 0.74
N GLN A 101 2.73 -17.99 0.01
CA GLN A 101 2.89 -19.22 -0.75
C GLN A 101 2.86 -20.45 0.17
N ALA A 102 3.64 -20.43 1.25
CA ALA A 102 3.71 -21.55 2.19
C ALA A 102 2.36 -21.85 2.85
N GLN A 103 1.62 -20.81 3.24
CA GLN A 103 0.28 -20.97 3.83
C GLN A 103 -0.73 -21.50 2.81
N MET A 104 -0.64 -21.07 1.56
CA MET A 104 -1.48 -21.55 0.48
C MET A 104 -1.24 -23.04 0.20
N ASP A 105 0.03 -23.44 0.12
CA ASP A 105 0.43 -24.83 -0.10
C ASP A 105 -0.07 -25.73 1.05
N MET A 106 0.03 -25.24 2.30
CA MET A 106 -0.49 -25.94 3.50
C MET A 106 -2.02 -26.06 3.53
N ASN A 107 -2.75 -25.11 2.93
CA ASN A 107 -4.22 -25.02 2.98
C ASN A 107 -4.86 -25.23 1.59
N THR A 108 -4.33 -26.18 0.82
CA THR A 108 -4.79 -26.45 -0.55
C THR A 108 -6.31 -26.71 -0.57
N GLY A 109 -7.03 -25.98 -1.43
CA GLY A 109 -8.48 -26.10 -1.58
C GLY A 109 -9.33 -25.39 -0.52
N TYR A 110 -8.75 -24.94 0.60
CA TYR A 110 -9.48 -24.19 1.64
C TYR A 110 -10.12 -22.91 1.07
N PHE A 111 -9.36 -22.13 0.30
CA PHE A 111 -9.84 -20.89 -0.30
C PHE A 111 -10.93 -21.11 -1.34
N ARG A 112 -10.84 -22.20 -2.11
CA ARG A 112 -11.89 -22.58 -3.05
C ARG A 112 -13.17 -22.95 -2.31
N ARG A 113 -13.07 -23.71 -1.20
CA ARG A 113 -14.23 -24.04 -0.35
C ARG A 113 -14.84 -22.81 0.32
N MET A 114 -14.04 -21.88 0.82
CA MET A 114 -14.57 -20.60 1.35
C MET A 114 -15.36 -19.84 0.29
N PHE A 115 -14.87 -19.87 -0.96
CA PHE A 115 -15.53 -19.24 -2.08
C PHE A 115 -16.84 -19.94 -2.51
N THR A 116 -16.88 -21.28 -2.49
CA THR A 116 -18.03 -22.05 -3.00
C THR A 116 -19.07 -22.43 -1.94
N GLU A 117 -18.64 -22.62 -0.69
CA GLU A 117 -19.40 -23.30 0.37
C GLU A 117 -19.52 -22.46 1.67
N GLY A 118 -18.90 -21.29 1.74
CA GLY A 118 -18.91 -20.45 2.95
C GLY A 118 -20.29 -19.89 3.29
N GLU A 119 -20.68 -19.94 4.58
CA GLU A 119 -21.93 -19.37 5.09
C GLU A 119 -21.99 -17.86 4.83
N LYS A 120 -22.93 -17.43 3.98
CA LYS A 120 -23.04 -16.04 3.53
C LYS A 120 -23.85 -15.22 4.54
N ASN A 121 -23.17 -14.63 5.52
CA ASN A 121 -23.80 -13.69 6.45
C ASN A 121 -24.43 -12.52 5.66
N PRO A 122 -25.76 -12.34 5.65
CA PRO A 122 -26.42 -11.31 4.83
C PRO A 122 -25.89 -9.90 5.10
N LYS A 123 -25.60 -9.57 6.37
CA LYS A 123 -25.06 -8.26 6.75
C LYS A 123 -23.68 -7.99 6.13
N LEU A 124 -22.84 -9.03 6.05
CA LEU A 124 -21.54 -8.93 5.40
C LEU A 124 -21.69 -8.69 3.89
N LEU A 125 -22.62 -9.41 3.25
CA LEU A 125 -22.87 -9.25 1.82
C LEU A 125 -23.35 -7.84 1.48
N ASP A 126 -24.30 -7.31 2.25
CA ASP A 126 -24.87 -5.97 2.04
C ASP A 126 -23.80 -4.89 2.20
N LEU A 127 -22.93 -5.01 3.20
CA LEU A 127 -21.80 -4.09 3.40
C LEU A 127 -20.83 -4.13 2.22
N VAL A 128 -20.42 -5.32 1.78
CA VAL A 128 -19.52 -5.47 0.64
C VAL A 128 -20.16 -4.91 -0.63
N ILE A 129 -21.43 -5.20 -0.91
CA ILE A 129 -22.14 -4.71 -2.10
C ILE A 129 -22.26 -3.19 -2.08
N THR A 130 -22.61 -2.62 -0.92
CA THR A 130 -22.75 -1.16 -0.76
C THR A 130 -21.43 -0.47 -1.08
N ASP A 131 -20.33 -0.99 -0.54
CA ASP A 131 -18.99 -0.44 -0.76
C ASP A 131 -18.49 -0.62 -2.18
N LEU A 132 -18.77 -1.78 -2.76
CA LEU A 132 -18.39 -2.10 -4.12
C LEU A 132 -19.05 -1.21 -5.17
N ASN A 133 -20.27 -0.72 -4.90
CA ASN A 133 -20.95 0.23 -5.78
C ASN A 133 -20.37 1.65 -5.70
N ARG A 134 -19.69 2.01 -4.59
CA ARG A 134 -19.08 3.34 -4.38
C ARG A 134 -17.57 3.36 -4.57
N THR A 135 -16.94 2.21 -4.82
CA THR A 135 -15.48 2.11 -4.97
C THR A 135 -15.12 1.93 -6.44
N PHE A 136 -14.32 2.86 -6.98
CA PHE A 136 -13.94 2.95 -8.40
C PHE A 136 -15.12 3.10 -9.38
N PRO A 137 -16.09 4.00 -9.14
CA PRO A 137 -17.25 4.18 -10.03
C PRO A 137 -16.84 4.55 -11.47
N ASP A 138 -15.76 5.31 -11.61
CA ASP A 138 -15.25 5.78 -12.89
C ASP A 138 -14.30 4.78 -13.58
N ASN A 139 -13.97 3.66 -12.92
CA ASN A 139 -13.04 2.68 -13.49
C ASN A 139 -13.73 1.75 -14.48
N VAL A 140 -13.23 1.75 -15.71
CA VAL A 140 -13.81 1.00 -16.84
C VAL A 140 -13.88 -0.52 -16.61
N LEU A 141 -13.07 -1.07 -15.70
CA LEU A 141 -13.07 -2.49 -15.34
C LEU A 141 -13.95 -2.85 -14.13
N PHE A 142 -14.37 -1.84 -13.34
CA PHE A 142 -15.22 -2.02 -12.16
C PHE A 142 -16.66 -1.54 -12.36
N GLN A 143 -16.97 -0.97 -13.53
CA GLN A 143 -18.34 -0.68 -13.93
C GLN A 143 -19.19 -1.96 -14.04
N LYS A 144 -20.47 -1.86 -13.68
CA LYS A 144 -21.44 -2.98 -13.73
C LYS A 144 -21.58 -3.60 -15.11
N ASN A 145 -21.35 -2.81 -16.16
CA ASN A 145 -21.50 -3.24 -17.55
C ASN A 145 -20.15 -3.59 -18.21
N ALA A 146 -19.05 -3.64 -17.44
CA ALA A 146 -17.73 -3.98 -17.97
C ALA A 146 -17.68 -5.45 -18.43
N ASN A 147 -16.94 -5.71 -19.52
CA ASN A 147 -16.74 -7.06 -20.03
C ASN A 147 -15.25 -7.31 -20.35
N PRO A 148 -14.52 -8.10 -19.54
CA PRO A 148 -14.93 -8.71 -18.27
C PRO A 148 -15.01 -7.68 -17.13
N SER A 149 -15.91 -7.88 -16.16
CA SER A 149 -16.01 -7.04 -14.96
C SER A 149 -15.24 -7.66 -13.79
N LEU A 150 -14.32 -6.87 -13.21
CA LEU A 150 -13.55 -7.24 -12.02
C LEU A 150 -14.34 -7.07 -10.72
N GLN A 151 -15.55 -6.51 -10.80
CA GLN A 151 -16.42 -6.26 -9.66
C GLN A 151 -16.84 -7.57 -8.99
N LYS A 152 -17.13 -8.61 -9.78
CA LYS A 152 -17.52 -9.93 -9.28
C LYS A 152 -16.37 -10.60 -8.53
N ASP A 153 -15.17 -10.50 -9.08
CA ASP A 153 -13.96 -11.07 -8.50
C ASP A 153 -13.62 -10.40 -7.16
N LEU A 154 -13.69 -9.06 -7.11
CA LEU A 154 -13.57 -8.27 -5.88
C LEU A 154 -14.60 -8.64 -4.82
N TYR A 155 -15.88 -8.76 -5.20
CA TYR A 155 -16.94 -9.19 -4.31
C TYR A 155 -16.62 -10.54 -3.66
N ASN A 156 -16.23 -11.52 -4.48
CA ASN A 156 -15.96 -12.88 -4.05
C ASN A 156 -14.86 -12.94 -2.98
N VAL A 157 -13.81 -12.15 -3.18
CA VAL A 157 -12.68 -12.13 -2.25
C VAL A 157 -13.00 -11.43 -0.94
N LEU A 158 -13.68 -10.29 -0.97
CA LEU A 158 -14.08 -9.57 0.24
C LEU A 158 -15.04 -10.40 1.10
N VAL A 159 -15.96 -11.12 0.46
CA VAL A 159 -16.88 -12.04 1.17
C VAL A 159 -16.10 -13.19 1.81
N ALA A 160 -15.22 -13.86 1.06
CA ALA A 160 -14.42 -14.95 1.60
C ALA A 160 -13.50 -14.50 2.76
N TYR A 161 -12.94 -13.29 2.67
CA TYR A 161 -12.17 -12.68 3.76
C TYR A 161 -13.04 -12.46 5.01
N GLY A 162 -14.19 -11.80 4.87
CA GLY A 162 -15.07 -11.51 6.01
C GLY A 162 -15.64 -12.77 6.67
N GLN A 163 -15.77 -13.87 5.91
CA GLN A 163 -16.14 -15.18 6.45
C GLN A 163 -15.00 -15.86 7.21
N HIS A 164 -13.76 -15.73 6.73
CA HIS A 164 -12.58 -16.29 7.38
C HIS A 164 -12.29 -15.57 8.71
N ASN A 165 -12.31 -14.23 8.70
CA ASN A 165 -12.02 -13.42 9.87
C ASN A 165 -13.29 -12.85 10.49
N LYS A 166 -14.07 -13.69 11.19
CA LYS A 166 -15.36 -13.27 11.79
C LYS A 166 -15.23 -12.16 12.84
N THR A 167 -14.07 -12.00 13.47
CA THR A 167 -13.79 -10.96 14.47
C THR A 167 -13.66 -9.57 13.85
N VAL A 168 -13.02 -9.49 12.68
CA VAL A 168 -12.88 -8.23 11.91
C VAL A 168 -14.06 -8.03 10.96
N GLY A 169 -14.59 -9.11 10.39
CA GLY A 169 -15.56 -9.07 9.30
C GLY A 169 -14.96 -8.38 8.07
N TYR A 170 -15.68 -7.41 7.53
CA TYR A 170 -15.23 -6.56 6.42
C TYR A 170 -15.04 -5.12 6.91
N CYS A 171 -13.91 -4.52 6.55
CA CYS A 171 -13.59 -3.12 6.84
C CYS A 171 -13.44 -2.37 5.52
N GLN A 172 -14.20 -1.27 5.35
CA GLN A 172 -14.26 -0.47 4.12
C GLN A 172 -12.88 -0.18 3.47
N PRO A 173 -11.82 0.18 4.19
CA PRO A 173 -10.50 0.46 3.60
C PRO A 173 -9.88 -0.70 2.81
N LEU A 174 -10.28 -1.95 3.10
CA LEU A 174 -9.75 -3.14 2.41
C LEU A 174 -10.13 -3.17 0.93
N ILE A 175 -11.24 -2.55 0.53
CA ILE A 175 -11.69 -2.50 -0.86
C ILE A 175 -10.76 -1.67 -1.75
N PHE A 176 -10.06 -0.69 -1.18
CA PHE A 176 -9.07 0.10 -1.91
C PHE A 176 -7.75 -0.65 -2.10
N ILE A 177 -7.48 -1.71 -1.35
CA ILE A 177 -6.23 -2.47 -1.47
C ILE A 177 -6.30 -3.46 -2.66
N TYR A 178 -7.52 -3.89 -3.01
CA TYR A 178 -7.83 -4.98 -3.95
C TYR A 178 -7.61 -4.73 -5.46
N PRO A 179 -7.97 -3.59 -6.06
CA PRO A 179 -8.05 -3.48 -7.52
C PRO A 179 -6.69 -3.59 -8.19
N TYR A 180 -5.64 -3.17 -7.50
CA TYR A 180 -4.34 -2.93 -8.09
C TYR A 180 -3.66 -4.23 -8.54
N PRO A 181 -3.63 -5.30 -7.74
CA PRO A 181 -3.07 -6.57 -8.21
C PRO A 181 -3.85 -7.18 -9.38
N GLU A 182 -5.18 -7.13 -9.38
CA GLU A 182 -5.97 -7.72 -10.47
C GLU A 182 -5.79 -6.98 -11.80
N LEU A 183 -5.76 -5.65 -11.72
CA LEU A 183 -5.51 -4.77 -12.85
C LEU A 183 -4.09 -4.93 -13.43
N LEU A 184 -3.11 -5.32 -12.60
CA LEU A 184 -1.72 -5.57 -12.97
C LEU A 184 -1.44 -7.02 -13.40
N PHE A 185 -2.21 -8.01 -12.90
CA PHE A 185 -1.88 -9.44 -13.03
C PHE A 185 -2.94 -10.31 -13.75
N GLY A 186 -4.11 -9.76 -14.12
CA GLY A 186 -5.13 -10.48 -14.88
C GLY A 186 -6.00 -11.44 -14.05
N THR A 187 -6.65 -12.41 -14.70
CA THR A 187 -7.63 -13.35 -14.10
C THR A 187 -7.04 -14.33 -13.09
N GLU A 188 -5.72 -14.54 -13.07
CA GLU A 188 -5.05 -15.26 -11.98
C GLU A 188 -4.87 -14.39 -10.72
N GLY A 189 -5.10 -13.07 -10.84
CA GLY A 189 -5.01 -12.05 -9.80
C GLY A 189 -6.07 -12.15 -8.72
N THR A 190 -7.28 -12.63 -9.02
CA THR A 190 -8.39 -12.81 -8.07
C THR A 190 -8.05 -13.84 -7.00
N TYR A 191 -7.61 -15.03 -7.43
CA TYR A 191 -7.25 -16.14 -6.56
C TYR A 191 -5.95 -15.85 -5.81
N PHE A 192 -5.02 -15.17 -6.49
CA PHE A 192 -3.80 -14.63 -5.92
C PHE A 192 -4.07 -13.63 -4.80
N PHE A 193 -4.98 -12.66 -5.00
CA PHE A 193 -5.30 -11.66 -4.00
C PHE A 193 -6.16 -12.24 -2.87
N LEU A 194 -7.00 -13.24 -3.14
CA LEU A 194 -7.67 -14.03 -2.10
C LEU A 194 -6.64 -14.72 -1.20
N CYS A 195 -5.64 -15.38 -1.78
CA CYS A 195 -4.56 -16.01 -1.03
C CYS A 195 -3.69 -14.97 -0.32
N LEU A 196 -3.38 -13.85 -0.98
CA LEU A 196 -2.63 -12.76 -0.38
C LEU A 196 -3.41 -12.13 0.78
N LEU A 197 -4.72 -11.88 0.68
CA LEU A 197 -5.60 -11.35 1.74
C LEU A 197 -5.77 -12.34 2.90
N LEU A 198 -5.95 -13.62 2.59
CA LEU A 198 -6.16 -14.66 3.59
C LEU A 198 -4.88 -15.10 4.28
N VAL A 199 -3.71 -14.83 3.68
CA VAL A 199 -2.41 -14.89 4.36
C VAL A 199 -2.03 -13.53 4.96
N TRP A 200 -2.52 -12.43 4.40
CA TRP A 200 -2.44 -11.09 4.98
C TRP A 200 -3.13 -11.06 6.32
N ALA A 201 -4.25 -11.76 6.53
CA ALA A 201 -4.90 -11.82 7.84
C ALA A 201 -3.92 -12.27 8.96
N PRO A 202 -3.25 -13.43 8.88
CA PRO A 202 -2.21 -13.81 9.85
C PRO A 202 -0.92 -12.96 9.77
N PHE A 203 -0.52 -12.46 8.59
CA PHE A 203 0.64 -11.55 8.45
C PHE A 203 0.41 -10.17 9.10
N LEU A 204 -0.80 -9.61 9.01
CA LEU A 204 -1.29 -8.46 9.77
C LEU A 204 -1.43 -8.83 11.25
N SER A 205 -1.89 -10.02 11.62
CA SER A 205 -1.89 -10.44 13.02
C SER A 205 -0.49 -10.38 13.65
N ILE A 206 0.57 -10.63 12.86
CA ILE A 206 1.97 -10.55 13.29
C ILE A 206 2.53 -9.11 13.28
N PHE A 207 2.09 -8.23 12.38
CA PHE A 207 2.71 -6.91 12.17
C PHE A 207 1.83 -5.68 12.46
N LEU A 208 0.51 -5.83 12.45
CA LEU A 208 -0.54 -4.80 12.49
C LEU A 208 -1.79 -5.35 13.23
N THR A 209 -1.58 -6.00 14.37
CA THR A 209 -2.63 -6.60 15.20
C THR A 209 -3.67 -5.54 15.55
N ASP A 210 -4.96 -5.85 15.41
CA ASP A 210 -6.10 -4.99 15.76
C ASP A 210 -6.22 -3.67 14.98
N TYR A 211 -5.64 -3.59 13.78
CA TYR A 211 -5.81 -2.43 12.89
C TYR A 211 -7.26 -2.22 12.42
N TYR A 212 -7.91 -3.32 12.05
CA TYR A 212 -9.28 -3.32 11.51
C TYR A 212 -10.29 -3.91 12.50
N SER A 213 -9.91 -4.08 13.77
CA SER A 213 -10.88 -4.46 14.81
C SER A 213 -11.92 -3.34 14.96
N PRO A 214 -13.12 -3.63 15.51
CA PRO A 214 -14.14 -2.60 15.71
C PRO A 214 -13.65 -1.37 16.50
N ALA A 215 -12.73 -1.59 17.46
CA ALA A 215 -12.13 -0.53 18.27
C ALA A 215 -10.89 0.12 17.61
N MET A 216 -10.34 -0.51 16.55
CA MET A 216 -9.13 -0.09 15.84
C MET A 216 -7.94 0.19 16.76
N THR A 217 -7.83 -0.56 17.86
CA THR A 217 -6.84 -0.32 18.92
C THR A 217 -5.40 -0.39 18.39
N GLY A 218 -5.13 -1.31 17.47
CA GLY A 218 -3.83 -1.44 16.81
C GLY A 218 -3.49 -0.24 15.93
N LEU A 219 -4.47 0.23 15.16
CA LEU A 219 -4.32 1.39 14.30
C LEU A 219 -4.04 2.65 15.13
N LYS A 220 -4.86 2.92 16.15
CA LYS A 220 -4.67 4.03 17.09
C LYS A 220 -3.30 3.96 17.78
N THR A 221 -2.89 2.77 18.21
CA THR A 221 -1.56 2.54 18.80
C THR A 221 -0.47 3.02 17.86
N ASP A 222 -0.46 2.56 16.60
CA ASP A 222 0.61 2.89 15.67
C ASP A 222 0.58 4.37 15.23
N GLN A 223 -0.59 5.01 15.23
CA GLN A 223 -0.71 6.45 15.03
C GLN A 223 -0.05 7.24 16.18
N GLU A 224 -0.26 6.82 17.44
CA GLU A 224 0.41 7.42 18.60
C GLU A 224 1.90 7.10 18.65
N VAL A 225 2.31 5.90 18.21
CA VAL A 225 3.74 5.55 18.04
C VAL A 225 4.41 6.46 17.02
N LEU A 226 3.72 6.82 15.93
CA LEU A 226 4.23 7.84 15.01
C LEU A 226 4.43 9.17 15.72
N GLY A 227 3.48 9.60 16.56
CA GLY A 227 3.61 10.80 17.38
C GLY A 227 4.87 10.80 18.26
N ASP A 228 5.12 9.70 18.99
CA ASP A 228 6.35 9.52 19.78
C ASP A 228 7.63 9.57 18.92
N LEU A 229 7.58 8.98 17.72
CA LEU A 229 8.71 9.00 16.78
C LEU A 229 8.96 10.40 16.22
N VAL A 230 7.91 11.14 15.87
CA VAL A 230 7.99 12.53 15.40
C VAL A 230 8.52 13.42 16.52
N LYS A 231 8.06 13.25 17.77
CA LYS A 231 8.60 13.96 18.93
C LYS A 231 10.10 13.77 19.09
N LYS A 232 10.60 12.57 18.83
CA LYS A 232 12.04 12.25 18.90
C LYS A 232 12.86 12.75 17.71
N LYS A 233 12.29 12.74 16.50
CA LYS A 233 13.04 12.92 15.25
C LYS A 233 12.83 14.30 14.60
N ILE A 234 11.67 14.90 14.84
CA ILE A 234 11.20 16.16 14.24
C ILE A 234 10.45 16.96 15.33
N PRO A 235 11.12 17.31 16.45
CA PRO A 235 10.46 17.85 17.64
C PRO A 235 9.68 19.13 17.39
N SER A 236 10.10 19.96 16.43
CA SER A 236 9.38 21.19 16.07
C SER A 236 7.97 20.92 15.54
N VAL A 237 7.80 19.87 14.73
CA VAL A 237 6.48 19.47 14.20
C VAL A 237 5.63 18.86 15.29
N ALA A 238 6.22 18.04 16.17
CA ALA A 238 5.49 17.49 17.31
C ALA A 238 4.97 18.61 18.23
N GLN A 239 5.80 19.60 18.52
CA GLN A 239 5.40 20.76 19.33
C GLN A 239 4.28 21.55 18.67
N LEU A 240 4.32 21.77 17.34
CA LEU A 240 3.26 22.46 16.62
C LEU A 240 1.91 21.72 16.75
N ILE A 241 1.94 20.39 16.57
CA ILE A 241 0.76 19.52 16.66
C ILE A 241 0.20 19.51 18.09
N GLU A 242 1.07 19.34 19.10
CA GLU A 242 0.71 19.37 20.53
C GLU A 242 0.12 20.75 20.93
N THR A 243 0.72 21.86 20.48
CA THR A 243 0.28 23.22 20.80
C THR A 243 -1.13 23.51 20.28
N HIS A 244 -1.47 22.98 19.11
CA HIS A 244 -2.79 23.17 18.49
C HIS A 244 -3.79 22.06 18.84
N GLY A 245 -3.41 21.14 19.74
CA GLY A 245 -4.28 20.04 20.18
C GLY A 245 -4.69 19.07 19.07
N VAL A 246 -3.88 18.93 18.01
CA VAL A 246 -4.22 18.08 16.88
C VAL A 246 -3.88 16.62 17.19
N MET A 247 -4.85 15.72 17.01
CA MET A 247 -4.65 14.29 17.25
C MET A 247 -3.99 13.60 16.04
N TRP A 248 -2.98 12.76 16.31
CA TRP A 248 -2.33 11.94 15.27
C TRP A 248 -3.32 10.99 14.60
N THR A 249 -4.25 10.45 15.37
CA THR A 249 -5.32 9.56 14.88
C THR A 249 -6.18 10.19 13.79
N LEU A 250 -6.32 11.52 13.80
CA LEU A 250 -7.01 12.28 12.78
C LEU A 250 -6.10 12.57 11.58
N LEU A 251 -4.89 13.09 11.81
CA LEU A 251 -3.99 13.54 10.74
C LEU A 251 -3.55 12.43 9.80
N VAL A 252 -3.25 11.24 10.34
CA VAL A 252 -2.63 10.15 9.57
C VAL A 252 -3.55 8.94 9.42
N SER A 253 -4.86 9.11 9.62
CA SER A 253 -5.85 8.03 9.52
C SER A 253 -5.73 7.25 8.21
N ARG A 254 -5.86 7.95 7.07
CA ARG A 254 -5.79 7.34 5.74
C ARG A 254 -4.43 6.72 5.42
N TRP A 255 -3.35 7.23 6.02
CA TRP A 255 -2.00 6.73 5.79
C TRP A 255 -1.84 5.29 6.27
N PHE A 256 -2.30 5.04 7.50
CA PHE A 256 -2.15 3.74 8.14
C PHE A 256 -3.27 2.78 7.78
N ILE A 257 -4.52 3.25 7.71
CA ILE A 257 -5.68 2.39 7.46
C ILE A 257 -5.74 1.88 6.01
N CYS A 258 -5.28 2.68 5.04
CA CYS A 258 -5.21 2.29 3.63
C CYS A 258 -3.78 1.95 3.19
N LEU A 259 -2.80 1.95 4.11
CA LEU A 259 -1.39 1.69 3.81
C LEU A 259 -0.88 2.54 2.64
N PHE A 260 -1.23 3.83 2.66
CA PHE A 260 -0.91 4.88 1.68
C PHE A 260 -1.51 4.74 0.27
N ILE A 261 -2.24 3.65 -0.05
CA ILE A 261 -2.70 3.41 -1.43
C ILE A 261 -3.65 4.48 -1.97
N ASP A 262 -4.39 5.11 -1.07
CA ASP A 262 -5.44 6.07 -1.37
C ASP A 262 -4.95 7.53 -1.32
N ILE A 263 -3.66 7.74 -1.01
CA ILE A 263 -3.12 9.09 -0.80
C ILE A 263 -1.78 9.35 -1.51
N LEU A 264 -1.07 8.31 -1.95
CA LEU A 264 0.19 8.44 -2.69
C LEU A 264 0.05 7.85 -4.10
N PRO A 265 0.89 8.28 -5.07
CA PRO A 265 0.93 7.71 -6.40
C PRO A 265 1.13 6.19 -6.38
N VAL A 266 0.41 5.46 -7.24
CA VAL A 266 0.35 3.99 -7.22
C VAL A 266 1.72 3.34 -7.34
N GLU A 267 2.59 3.83 -8.23
CA GLU A 267 3.95 3.29 -8.38
C GLU A 267 4.74 3.43 -7.07
N THR A 268 4.62 4.56 -6.37
CA THR A 268 5.25 4.77 -5.05
C THR A 268 4.71 3.79 -4.02
N VAL A 269 3.40 3.57 -3.99
CA VAL A 269 2.79 2.61 -3.05
C VAL A 269 3.26 1.19 -3.30
N LEU A 270 3.34 0.76 -4.56
CA LEU A 270 3.85 -0.57 -4.91
C LEU A 270 5.30 -0.75 -4.44
N ARG A 271 6.14 0.28 -4.55
CA ARG A 271 7.52 0.26 -4.02
C ARG A 271 7.56 0.21 -2.48
N ILE A 272 6.64 0.89 -1.81
CA ILE A 272 6.49 0.81 -0.34
C ILE A 272 6.10 -0.63 0.04
N TRP A 273 5.14 -1.22 -0.66
CA TRP A 273 4.64 -2.57 -0.40
C TRP A 273 5.69 -3.66 -0.66
N ASP A 274 6.51 -3.52 -1.71
CA ASP A 274 7.69 -4.37 -1.94
C ASP A 274 8.51 -4.53 -0.64
N CYS A 275 8.77 -3.40 0.02
CA CYS A 275 9.56 -3.37 1.25
C CYS A 275 8.75 -3.78 2.48
N LEU A 276 7.47 -3.44 2.54
CA LEU A 276 6.57 -3.81 3.63
C LEU A 276 6.47 -5.33 3.77
N PHE A 277 6.31 -6.05 2.66
CA PHE A 277 6.22 -7.51 2.66
C PHE A 277 7.49 -8.21 3.11
N PHE A 278 8.63 -7.62 2.82
CA PHE A 278 9.91 -8.21 3.17
C PHE A 278 10.40 -7.80 4.57
N GLU A 279 10.23 -6.53 4.95
CA GLU A 279 10.83 -5.95 6.15
C GLU A 279 9.84 -5.68 7.29
N GLY A 280 8.54 -5.81 7.05
CA GLY A 280 7.47 -5.64 8.03
C GLY A 280 7.05 -4.18 8.27
N SER A 281 6.14 -4.00 9.24
CA SER A 281 5.42 -2.74 9.50
C SER A 281 6.28 -1.53 9.84
N LYS A 282 7.56 -1.70 10.18
CA LYS A 282 8.51 -0.58 10.36
C LYS A 282 8.65 0.31 9.12
N VAL A 283 8.33 -0.22 7.93
CA VAL A 283 8.37 0.54 6.68
C VAL A 283 7.31 1.65 6.68
N ILE A 284 6.14 1.43 7.26
CA ILE A 284 5.05 2.42 7.36
C ILE A 284 5.54 3.65 8.13
N PHE A 285 6.20 3.46 9.26
CA PHE A 285 6.80 4.55 10.04
C PHE A 285 7.92 5.28 9.31
N ARG A 286 8.73 4.57 8.50
CA ARG A 286 9.76 5.21 7.68
C ARG A 286 9.15 6.15 6.64
N VAL A 287 8.11 5.69 5.95
CA VAL A 287 7.36 6.48 4.97
C VAL A 287 6.78 7.71 5.65
N ALA A 288 6.03 7.53 6.74
CA ALA A 288 5.39 8.64 7.45
C ALA A 288 6.40 9.68 7.96
N LEU A 289 7.48 9.25 8.60
CA LEU A 289 8.53 10.16 9.08
C LEU A 289 9.22 10.92 7.95
N THR A 290 9.40 10.29 6.79
CA THR A 290 10.06 10.93 5.64
C THR A 290 9.16 12.00 5.03
N LEU A 291 7.87 11.71 4.86
CA LEU A 291 6.87 12.69 4.40
C LEU A 291 6.87 13.93 5.31
N ILE A 292 6.81 13.72 6.63
CA ILE A 292 6.81 14.81 7.61
C ILE A 292 8.15 15.57 7.58
N LYS A 293 9.28 14.85 7.44
CA LYS A 293 10.61 15.46 7.46
C LYS A 293 10.87 16.32 6.23
N GLN A 294 10.53 15.82 5.05
CA GLN A 294 10.73 16.53 3.79
C GLN A 294 9.88 17.80 3.73
N SER A 295 8.65 17.72 4.23
CA SER A 295 7.72 18.84 4.23
C SER A 295 7.74 19.65 5.52
N GLN A 296 8.77 19.47 6.37
CA GLN A 296 8.86 20.12 7.67
C GLN A 296 8.70 21.65 7.54
N ALA A 297 9.40 22.28 6.59
CA ALA A 297 9.33 23.73 6.40
C ALA A 297 7.88 24.20 6.11
N SER A 298 7.19 23.53 5.19
CA SER A 298 5.79 23.83 4.84
C SER A 298 4.82 23.57 5.99
N ILE A 299 5.02 22.51 6.77
CA ILE A 299 4.18 22.20 7.95
C ILE A 299 4.33 23.31 9.01
N MET A 300 5.55 23.81 9.23
CA MET A 300 5.81 24.85 10.24
C MET A 300 5.19 26.21 9.92
N GLU A 301 4.68 26.42 8.71
CA GLU A 301 3.95 27.64 8.32
C GLU A 301 2.50 27.64 8.82
N ALA A 302 1.95 26.49 9.21
CA ALA A 302 0.58 26.36 9.65
C ALA A 302 0.32 27.12 10.95
N ARG A 303 -0.79 27.86 11.02
CA ARG A 303 -1.10 28.76 12.15
C ARG A 303 -2.26 28.29 13.02
N ASN A 304 -3.01 27.30 12.56
CA ASN A 304 -4.21 26.81 13.22
C ASN A 304 -4.45 25.33 12.87
N PHE A 305 -5.44 24.72 13.52
CA PHE A 305 -5.80 23.32 13.32
C PHE A 305 -6.14 22.98 11.85
N PRO A 306 -7.02 23.75 11.14
CA PRO A 306 -7.28 23.53 9.71
C PRO A 306 -6.03 23.57 8.84
N ASP A 307 -5.16 24.56 9.02
CA ASP A 307 -3.92 24.70 8.24
C ASP A 307 -3.03 23.47 8.39
N ILE A 308 -2.89 22.94 9.62
CA ILE A 308 -2.10 21.72 9.87
C ILE A 308 -2.70 20.54 9.10
N CYS A 309 -4.02 20.37 9.15
CA CYS A 309 -4.70 19.30 8.43
C CYS A 309 -4.50 19.42 6.91
N ASP A 310 -4.58 20.63 6.36
CA ASP A 310 -4.40 20.86 4.93
C ASP A 310 -2.95 20.65 4.51
N LYS A 311 -1.97 21.12 5.29
CA LYS A 311 -0.56 20.79 5.04
C LYS A 311 -0.36 19.27 4.99
N PHE A 312 -0.91 18.50 5.94
CA PHE A 312 -0.79 17.03 5.92
C PHE A 312 -1.49 16.35 4.72
N LYS A 313 -2.49 16.97 4.10
CA LYS A 313 -3.06 16.50 2.82
C LYS A 313 -2.14 16.85 1.64
N GLU A 314 -1.48 17.99 1.68
CA GLU A 314 -0.59 18.45 0.60
C GLU A 314 0.74 17.70 0.56
N ILE A 315 1.29 17.27 1.71
CA ILE A 315 2.57 16.53 1.74
C ILE A 315 2.51 15.16 1.06
N THR A 316 1.32 14.65 0.76
CA THR A 316 1.12 13.40 0.02
C THR A 316 0.96 13.62 -1.48
N LYS A 317 1.19 14.85 -1.97
CA LYS A 317 1.12 15.26 -3.37
C LYS A 317 2.46 15.84 -3.85
N GLY A 318 2.57 16.03 -5.16
CA GLY A 318 3.69 16.71 -5.81
C GLY A 318 4.85 15.79 -6.20
N GLU A 319 5.89 16.41 -6.75
CA GLU A 319 7.02 15.72 -7.40
C GLU A 319 7.73 14.71 -6.50
N PHE A 320 7.90 15.02 -5.20
CA PHE A 320 8.63 14.17 -4.26
C PHE A 320 8.01 12.78 -4.10
N VAL A 321 6.67 12.69 -4.06
CA VAL A 321 5.95 11.42 -3.94
C VAL A 321 5.70 10.76 -5.29
N THR A 322 5.79 11.51 -6.39
CA THR A 322 5.70 11.00 -7.76
C THR A 322 7.00 10.32 -8.19
N ASP A 323 8.18 10.87 -7.85
CA ASP A 323 9.47 10.20 -8.08
C ASP A 323 9.67 9.07 -7.06
N CYS A 324 9.04 7.92 -7.33
CA CYS A 324 9.08 6.76 -6.45
C CYS A 324 10.51 6.25 -6.21
N HIS A 325 11.44 6.47 -7.15
CA HIS A 325 12.81 6.01 -6.99
C HIS A 325 13.55 6.84 -5.95
N TYR A 326 13.49 8.17 -6.09
CA TYR A 326 14.09 9.10 -5.15
C TYR A 326 13.42 9.02 -3.78
N PHE A 327 12.08 8.97 -3.74
CA PHE A 327 11.30 8.77 -2.53
C PHE A 327 11.81 7.59 -1.71
N MET A 328 11.94 6.42 -2.35
CA MET A 328 12.38 5.19 -1.68
C MET A 328 13.83 5.27 -1.20
N GLN A 329 14.71 6.04 -1.85
CA GLN A 329 16.05 6.29 -1.32
C GLN A 329 15.98 7.09 -0.01
N LYS A 330 15.11 8.11 0.05
CA LYS A 330 14.95 8.94 1.25
C LYS A 330 14.38 8.18 2.43
N ILE A 331 13.36 7.33 2.25
CA ILE A 331 12.77 6.58 3.38
C ILE A 331 13.75 5.65 4.10
N PHE A 332 14.79 5.19 3.40
CA PHE A 332 15.83 4.34 3.97
C PHE A 332 17.04 5.11 4.49
N ALA A 333 17.20 6.38 4.12
CA ALA A 333 18.30 7.24 4.55
C ALA A 333 17.92 8.14 5.73
N GLU A 334 16.81 8.88 5.64
CA GLU A 334 16.55 10.03 6.50
C GLU A 334 15.98 9.72 7.89
N PRO A 335 15.04 8.77 8.05
CA PRO A 335 14.55 8.40 9.39
C PRO A 335 15.65 7.77 10.28
N GLY A 336 16.77 7.36 9.67
CA GLY A 336 17.88 6.68 10.32
C GLY A 336 17.53 5.27 10.77
N SER A 337 18.13 4.83 11.88
CA SER A 337 17.82 3.54 12.48
C SER A 337 16.44 3.53 13.13
N LEU A 338 15.64 2.53 12.74
CA LEU A 338 14.33 2.20 13.32
C LEU A 338 14.30 0.67 13.43
N SER A 339 14.67 0.18 14.61
CA SER A 339 14.69 -1.25 14.90
C SER A 339 13.28 -1.75 15.21
N LYS A 340 13.02 -3.03 14.91
CA LYS A 340 11.74 -3.67 15.25
C LYS A 340 11.49 -3.60 16.76
N THR A 341 12.51 -3.90 17.58
CA THR A 341 12.46 -3.84 19.05
C THR A 341 12.07 -2.46 19.58
N THR A 342 12.56 -1.38 18.96
CA THR A 342 12.18 -0.02 19.36
C THR A 342 10.69 0.24 19.11
N ILE A 343 10.18 -0.17 17.94
CA ILE A 343 8.77 0.01 17.58
C ILE A 343 7.89 -0.83 18.49
N ASP A 344 8.26 -2.09 18.76
CA ASP A 344 7.47 -2.98 19.61
C ASP A 344 7.38 -2.45 21.06
N LYS A 345 8.46 -1.88 21.61
CA LYS A 345 8.44 -1.20 22.92
C LYS A 345 7.52 0.04 22.93
N LEU A 346 7.53 0.83 21.85
CA LEU A 346 6.65 1.99 21.75
C LEU A 346 5.18 1.56 21.62
N ARG A 347 4.90 0.49 20.87
CA ARG A 347 3.56 -0.10 20.76
C ARG A 347 3.03 -0.57 22.10
N GLU A 348 3.84 -1.28 22.87
CA GLU A 348 3.46 -1.75 24.20
C GLU A 348 3.13 -0.57 25.13
N LYS A 349 4.01 0.44 25.17
CA LYS A 349 3.77 1.68 25.93
C LYS A 349 2.45 2.35 25.53
N GLN A 350 2.21 2.55 24.23
CA GLN A 350 1.01 3.25 23.76
C GLN A 350 -0.27 2.43 23.94
N ARG A 351 -0.21 1.10 23.79
CA ARG A 351 -1.35 0.22 24.10
C ARG A 351 -1.77 0.33 25.56
N LEU A 352 -0.83 0.29 26.50
CA LEU A 352 -1.12 0.43 27.92
C LEU A 352 -1.77 1.78 28.23
N LYS A 353 -1.30 2.85 27.59
CA LYS A 353 -1.87 4.19 27.73
C LYS A 353 -3.32 4.25 27.24
N LEU A 354 -3.59 3.76 26.03
CA LEU A 354 -4.95 3.74 25.46
C LEU A 354 -5.93 2.94 26.33
N ILE A 355 -5.50 1.78 26.85
CA ILE A 355 -6.32 0.97 27.77
C ILE A 355 -6.62 1.71 29.08
N SER A 356 -5.70 2.55 29.57
CA SER A 356 -5.92 3.34 30.78
C SER A 356 -6.84 4.54 30.58
N GLU A 357 -6.94 5.07 29.36
CA GLU A 357 -7.81 6.21 29.02
C GLU A 357 -9.26 5.77 28.72
N GLU A 358 -9.48 4.49 28.39
CA GLU A 358 -10.82 3.90 28.18
C GLU A 358 -11.49 3.42 29.49
N LYS A 359 -10.80 3.48 30.63
CA LYS A 359 -11.32 3.18 31.97
C LYS A 359 -11.64 4.46 32.74
#